data_AF-A0A376L3P3-F1
#
_entry.id   AF-A0A376L3P3-F1
#
_cell.length_a   1.000
_cell.length_b   1.000
_cell.length_c   1.000
_cell.angle_alpha   90.00
_cell.angle_beta   90.00
_cell.angle_gamma   90.00
#
_symmetry.space_group_name_H-M   'P 1'
#
loop_
_entity.id
_entity.type
_entity.pdbx_description
1 polymer ?
#
loop_
_entity_poly.entity_id
_entity_poly.type
_entity_poly.pdbx_seq_one_letter_code
_entity_poly.pdbx_strand_id
1 'polypeptide(L)'
;MRKLVILAREAGYNIEPDQVRVESLVPAHCEGGSIDHFFENGDELNEQMVQRLEAAREMGLVLRYVARFDANGKARVGVEAVREDHPLASLAAVR
;
A
#
# COMPACT_ATOMS: atom_id res chain seq x y z
N MET A 1 3.98 3.30 -6.46
CA MET A 1 3.42 3.67 -7.78
C MET A 1 4.45 3.60 -8.91
N ARG A 2 5.50 4.44 -8.97
CA ARG A 2 6.46 4.50 -10.11
C ARG A 2 6.95 3.13 -10.62
N LYS A 3 7.37 2.23 -9.72
CA LYS A 3 7.80 0.87 -10.09
C LYS A 3 6.72 0.05 -10.82
N LEU A 4 5.45 0.20 -10.41
CA LEU A 4 4.31 -0.48 -11.06
C LEU A 4 4.11 0.02 -12.50
N VAL A 5 4.16 1.34 -12.70
CA VAL A 5 4.02 1.97 -14.03
C VAL A 5 5.13 1.49 -14.96
N ILE A 6 6.38 1.45 -14.47
CA ILE A 6 7.52 0.94 -15.24
C ILE A 6 7.26 -0.50 -15.66
N LEU A 7 6.94 -1.40 -14.73
CA LEU A 7 6.70 -2.81 -15.05
C LEU A 7 5.54 -3.03 -16.01
N ALA A 8 4.44 -2.28 -15.86
CA ALA A 8 3.30 -2.37 -16.77
C ALA A 8 3.65 -1.91 -18.20
N ARG A 9 4.44 -0.83 -18.33
CA ARG A 9 4.93 -0.35 -19.63
C ARG A 9 5.87 -1.35 -20.30
N GLU A 10 6.80 -1.92 -19.54
CA GLU A 10 7.68 -3.00 -20.03
C GLU A 10 6.88 -4.25 -20.46
N ALA A 11 5.72 -4.49 -19.85
CA ALA A 11 4.78 -5.55 -20.24
C ALA A 11 3.85 -5.17 -21.41
N GLY A 12 4.05 -4.01 -22.05
CA GLY A 12 3.30 -3.57 -23.23
C GLY A 12 2.01 -2.79 -22.94
N TYR A 13 1.75 -2.41 -21.68
CA TYR A 13 0.57 -1.64 -21.31
C TYR A 13 0.85 -0.14 -21.30
N ASN A 14 0.02 0.63 -22.00
CA ASN A 14 0.08 2.09 -21.97
C ASN A 14 -0.68 2.63 -20.76
N ILE A 15 0.00 2.70 -19.61
CA ILE A 15 -0.53 3.26 -18.37
C ILE A 15 0.22 4.52 -17.96
N GLU A 16 -0.52 5.53 -17.49
CA GLU A 16 -0.02 6.77 -16.92
C GLU A 16 -0.05 6.76 -15.37
N PRO A 17 0.84 7.51 -14.71
CA PRO A 17 0.91 7.56 -13.25
C PRO A 17 -0.41 7.94 -12.54
N ASP A 18 -1.19 8.85 -13.12
CA ASP A 18 -2.48 9.33 -12.60
C ASP A 18 -3.59 8.27 -12.68
N GLN A 19 -3.42 7.25 -13.53
CA GLN A 19 -4.33 6.11 -13.63
C GLN A 19 -4.10 5.07 -12.51
N VAL A 20 -3.03 5.21 -11.72
CA VAL A 20 -2.74 4.32 -10.60
C VAL A 20 -3.40 4.85 -9.33
N ARG A 21 -4.39 4.11 -8.81
CA ARG A 21 -4.97 4.44 -7.50
C ARG A 21 -3.95 4.14 -6.40
N VAL A 22 -3.48 5.17 -5.70
CA VAL A 22 -2.55 5.02 -4.57
C VAL A 22 -3.29 5.30 -3.27
N GLU A 23 -3.28 4.34 -2.37
CA GLU A 23 -3.61 4.57 -0.96
C GLU A 23 -2.41 5.23 -0.29
N SER A 24 -2.60 6.49 0.12
CA SER A 24 -1.63 7.24 0.92
C SER A 24 -1.61 6.70 2.35
N LEU A 25 -0.41 6.60 2.91
CA LEU A 25 -0.20 6.36 4.35
C LEU A 25 0.05 7.68 5.10
N VAL A 26 -0.16 8.82 4.46
CA VAL A 26 -0.07 10.13 5.09
C VAL A 26 -1.51 10.61 5.29
N PRO A 27 -1.96 10.85 6.54
CA PRO A 27 -3.26 11.46 6.80
C PRO A 27 -3.41 12.78 6.06
N ALA A 28 -4.62 13.10 5.58
CA ALA A 28 -4.86 14.27 4.75
C ALA A 28 -4.44 15.60 5.42
N HIS A 29 -4.59 15.69 6.75
CA HIS A 29 -4.21 16.87 7.52
C HIS A 29 -2.68 17.01 7.70
N CYS A 30 -1.91 15.94 7.45
CA CYS A 30 -0.45 15.98 7.45
C CYS A 30 0.13 16.26 6.04
N GLU A 31 -0.70 16.24 4.99
CA GLU A 31 -0.22 16.50 3.63
C GLU A 31 0.31 17.94 3.48
N GLY A 32 1.52 18.08 2.94
CA GLY A 32 2.16 19.38 2.74
C GLY A 32 2.69 20.06 4.02
N GLY A 33 2.56 19.42 5.18
CA GLY A 33 3.16 19.86 6.44
C GLY A 33 4.67 19.57 6.55
N SER A 34 5.27 19.94 7.67
CA SER A 34 6.65 19.56 7.99
C SER A 34 6.74 18.08 8.39
N ILE A 35 7.96 17.54 8.37
CA ILE A 35 8.24 16.19 8.87
C ILE A 35 7.88 16.09 10.36
N ASP A 36 8.22 17.11 11.15
CA ASP A 36 7.91 17.14 12.58
C ASP A 36 6.40 17.10 12.82
N HIS A 37 5.63 17.90 12.07
CA HIS A 37 4.17 17.89 12.13
C HIS A 37 3.57 16.51 11.80
N PHE A 38 4.14 15.78 10.84
CA PHE A 38 3.71 14.41 10.56
C PHE A 38 3.94 13.48 11.75
N PHE A 39 5.11 13.52 12.39
CA PHE A 39 5.41 12.65 13.53
C PHE A 39 4.64 13.04 14.79
N GLU A 40 4.33 14.31 15.00
CA GLU A 40 3.50 14.80 16.09
C GLU A 40 2.02 14.37 15.97
N ASN A 41 1.55 14.13 14.73
CA ASN A 41 0.17 13.71 14.46
C ASN A 41 0.08 12.25 13.93
N GLY A 42 1.17 11.48 14.07
CA GLY A 42 1.26 10.12 13.54
C GLY A 42 0.36 9.10 14.24
N ASP A 43 -0.15 9.43 15.43
CA ASP A 43 -1.00 8.55 16.23
C ASP A 43 -2.29 8.14 15.51
N GLU A 44 -2.89 9.05 14.74
CA GLU A 44 -4.11 8.75 13.97
C GLU A 44 -3.86 7.61 12.95
N LEU A 45 -2.75 7.69 12.22
CA LEU A 45 -2.35 6.63 11.27
C LEU A 45 -2.05 5.33 12.01
N ASN A 46 -1.38 5.42 13.16
CA ASN A 46 -1.03 4.25 13.96
C ASN A 46 -2.29 3.51 14.43
N GLU A 47 -3.29 4.22 14.98
CA GLU A 47 -4.57 3.65 15.41
C GLU A 47 -5.29 2.94 14.25
N GLN A 48 -5.38 3.60 13.07
CA GLN A 48 -5.98 3.00 11.88
C GLN A 48 -5.26 1.72 11.45
N MET A 49 -3.92 1.71 11.50
CA MET A 49 -3.12 0.53 11.12
C MET A 49 -3.21 -0.60 12.13
N VAL A 50 -3.29 -0.30 13.43
CA VAL A 50 -3.52 -1.29 14.49
C VAL A 50 -4.87 -1.98 14.29
N GLN A 51 -5.94 -1.21 14.09
CA GLN A 51 -7.28 -1.77 13.85
C GLN A 51 -7.31 -2.70 12.63
N ARG A 52 -6.68 -2.28 11.52
CA ARG A 52 -6.56 -3.12 10.31
C ARG A 52 -5.75 -4.38 10.56
N LEU A 53 -4.70 -4.29 11.37
CA LEU A 53 -3.84 -5.42 11.70
C LEU A 53 -4.57 -6.44 12.57
N GLU A 54 -5.33 -5.97 13.56
CA GLU A 54 -6.15 -6.83 14.42
C GLU A 54 -7.24 -7.54 13.61
N ALA A 55 -7.99 -6.81 12.80
CA ALA A 55 -9.00 -7.39 11.92
C ALA A 55 -8.42 -8.43 10.95
N ALA A 56 -7.24 -8.17 10.38
CA ALA A 56 -6.55 -9.14 9.53
C ALA A 56 -6.13 -10.40 10.31
N ARG A 57 -5.60 -10.23 11.53
CA ARG A 57 -5.17 -11.35 12.38
C ARG A 57 -6.33 -12.24 12.81
N GLU A 58 -7.49 -11.67 13.14
CA GLU A 58 -8.70 -12.43 13.46
C GLU A 58 -9.13 -13.35 12.30
N MET A 59 -8.82 -12.95 11.07
CA MET A 59 -9.09 -13.72 9.86
C MET A 59 -7.93 -14.64 9.42
N GLY A 60 -6.84 -14.73 10.20
CA GLY A 60 -5.63 -15.47 9.81
C GLY A 60 -4.91 -14.89 8.59
N LEU A 61 -4.95 -13.57 8.44
CA LEU A 61 -4.33 -12.81 7.35
C LEU A 61 -3.20 -11.92 7.87
N VAL A 62 -2.30 -11.52 6.98
CA VAL A 62 -1.22 -10.58 7.24
C VAL A 62 -1.32 -9.35 6.33
N LEU A 63 -0.96 -8.18 6.85
CA LEU A 63 -0.95 -6.94 6.06
C LEU A 63 0.33 -6.80 5.23
N ARG A 64 0.17 -6.38 3.98
CA ARG A 64 1.28 -6.07 3.06
C ARG A 64 0.95 -4.82 2.24
N TYR A 65 1.95 -3.98 1.98
CA TYR A 65 1.81 -2.87 1.05
C TYR A 65 2.13 -3.35 -0.36
N VAL A 66 1.10 -3.52 -1.20
CA VAL A 66 1.17 -4.24 -2.46
C VAL A 66 0.83 -3.33 -3.63
N ALA A 67 1.55 -3.49 -4.73
CA ALA A 67 1.18 -2.94 -6.03
C ALA A 67 0.49 -4.03 -6.87
N ARG A 68 -0.69 -3.75 -7.40
CA ARG A 68 -1.45 -4.66 -8.28
C ARG A 68 -1.72 -4.01 -9.62
N PHE A 69 -1.61 -4.82 -10.67
CA PHE A 69 -1.98 -4.48 -12.03
C PHE A 69 -2.83 -5.61 -12.61
N ASP A 70 -3.98 -5.26 -13.17
CA ASP A 70 -4.91 -6.15 -13.87
C ASP A 70 -4.71 -5.98 -15.39
N ALA A 71 -4.86 -7.06 -16.16
CA ALA A 71 -4.86 -7.03 -17.62
C ALA A 71 -5.94 -6.10 -18.20
N ASN A 72 -7.01 -5.81 -17.44
CA ASN A 72 -8.00 -4.80 -17.80
C ASN A 72 -7.50 -3.34 -17.63
N GLY A 73 -6.22 -3.13 -17.30
CA GLY A 73 -5.62 -1.82 -17.12
C GLY A 73 -5.83 -1.18 -15.74
N LYS A 74 -6.47 -1.89 -14.79
CA LYS A 74 -6.66 -1.38 -13.43
C LYS A 74 -5.37 -1.51 -12.62
N ALA A 75 -4.88 -0.39 -12.11
CA ALA A 75 -3.68 -0.34 -11.29
C ALA A 75 -3.96 0.25 -9.92
N ARG A 76 -3.44 -0.39 -8.87
CA ARG A 76 -3.54 0.12 -7.50
C ARG A 76 -2.29 -0.17 -6.68
N VAL A 77 -2.04 0.67 -5.69
CA VAL A 77 -1.02 0.46 -4.66
C VAL A 77 -1.62 0.78 -3.31
N GLY A 78 -1.53 -0.14 -2.35
CA GLY A 78 -2.11 0.07 -1.03
C GLY A 78 -1.86 -1.07 -0.05
N VAL A 79 -2.37 -0.92 1.16
CA VAL A 79 -2.32 -1.96 2.20
C VAL A 79 -3.39 -3.01 1.88
N GLU A 80 -2.97 -4.26 1.82
CA GLU A 80 -3.86 -5.39 1.59
C GLU A 80 -3.61 -6.48 2.63
N ALA A 81 -4.70 -7.11 3.09
CA ALA A 81 -4.64 -8.33 3.87
C ALA A 81 -4.51 -9.53 2.92
N VAL A 82 -3.47 -10.34 3.12
CA VAL A 82 -3.22 -11.56 2.33
C VAL A 82 -3.14 -12.76 3.27
N ARG A 83 -3.49 -13.94 2.74
CA ARG A 83 -3.37 -15.19 3.50
C ARG A 83 -1.92 -15.48 3.82
N GLU A 84 -1.68 -16.18 4.93
CA GLU A 84 -0.33 -16.59 5.34
C GLU A 84 0.38 -17.49 4.31
N ASP A 85 -0.39 -18.27 3.54
CA ASP A 85 0.10 -19.12 2.46
C ASP A 85 0.40 -18.36 1.14
N HIS A 86 0.05 -17.08 1.07
CA HIS A 86 0.28 -16.28 -0.13
C HIS A 86 1.79 -15.95 -0.28
N PRO A 87 2.39 -16.00 -1.48
CA PRO A 87 3.83 -15.70 -1.67
C PRO A 87 4.29 -14.32 -1.17
N LEU A 88 3.38 -13.35 -1.11
CA LEU A 88 3.66 -12.02 -0.54
C LEU A 88 3.75 -12.01 1.00
N ALA A 89 3.17 -12.99 1.67
CA ALA A 89 3.24 -13.12 3.12
C ALA A 89 4.66 -13.54 3.57
N SER A 90 5.33 -14.38 2.80
CA SER A 90 6.67 -14.91 3.13
C SER A 90 7.83 -13.96 2.80
N LEU A 91 7.56 -12.74 2.33
CA LEU A 91 8.61 -11.76 2.07
C LEU A 91 9.31 -11.38 3.38
N ALA A 92 10.63 -11.61 3.44
CA ALA A 92 11.43 -11.14 4.55
C ALA A 92 11.44 -9.61 4.57
N ALA A 93 11.36 -9.04 5.77
CA ALA A 93 11.56 -7.60 5.94
C ALA A 93 12.91 -7.22 5.32
N VAL A 94 12.90 -6.22 4.44
CA VAL A 94 14.14 -5.62 3.93
C VAL A 94 14.79 -4.93 5.13
N ARG A 95 15.93 -5.46 5.57
CA ARG A 95 16.75 -4.84 6.62
C ARG A 95 17.37 -3.54 6.14
#